data_AF-A0A022PVN7-F1
#
_entry.id   AF-A0A022PVN7-F1
#
_cell.length_a   1.000
_cell.length_b   1.000
_cell.length_c   1.000
_cell.angle_alpha   90.00
_cell.angle_beta   90.00
_cell.angle_gamma   90.00
#
_symmetry.space_group_name_H-M   'P 1'
#
loop_
_entity.id
_entity.type
_entity.pdbx_description
1 polymer ?
#
loop_
_entity_poly.entity_id
_entity_poly.type
_entity_poly.pdbx_seq_one_letter_code
_entity_poly.pdbx_strand_id
1 'polypeptide(L)'
;SGIHGTVIPGCAETYESESSYEEGGSQSKGRRSDRHQKLRRFRSGDILALPQGITHWAYNDGDTPIISVSILDVANEGNQLDLNFRKFFLAGSSREGGQSEEGGRRRQEGGSRRGREEEGERGQRMRNIFNGFDEEILSEIFNVDSEIVRKLQAKEDNRGFIVRAEKLDLVLPEWGREEQQRGERRREGGGGYNNGIEETLCSMKIRQNIGHPTRADEYNPRGGRLSSLNSQTLPILSFLRLSAERGVLYK
;
A
#
# COMPACT_ATOMS: atom_id res chain seq x y z
N SER A 1 -4.54 -6.57 12.62
CA SER A 1 -3.47 -6.87 11.62
C SER A 1 -4.10 -6.82 10.25
N GLY A 2 -3.31 -6.80 9.18
CA GLY A 2 -3.85 -6.80 7.83
C GLY A 2 -2.93 -7.46 6.83
N ILE A 3 -3.37 -7.44 5.58
CA ILE A 3 -2.64 -7.88 4.40
C ILE A 3 -2.36 -6.66 3.53
N HIS A 4 -1.12 -6.53 3.07
CA HIS A 4 -0.67 -5.46 2.20
C HIS A 4 -0.14 -6.06 0.89
N GLY A 5 -0.65 -5.58 -0.23
CA GLY A 5 -0.19 -5.91 -1.56
C GLY A 5 0.53 -4.73 -2.21
N THR A 6 1.57 -5.03 -2.98
CA THR A 6 2.24 -4.06 -3.86
C THR A 6 2.37 -4.67 -5.24
N VAL A 7 2.13 -3.88 -6.28
CA VAL A 7 2.43 -4.25 -7.65
C VAL A 7 3.68 -3.49 -8.08
N ILE A 8 4.74 -4.23 -8.32
CA ILE A 8 6.00 -3.72 -8.85
C ILE A 8 6.03 -4.06 -10.35
N PRO A 9 5.95 -3.05 -11.23
CA PRO A 9 5.96 -3.28 -12.68
C PRO A 9 7.17 -4.11 -13.12
N GLY A 10 6.94 -5.09 -14.00
CA GLY A 10 7.98 -5.99 -14.50
C GLY A 10 8.28 -7.20 -13.60
N CYS A 11 7.75 -7.25 -12.38
CA CYS A 11 7.95 -8.40 -11.49
C CYS A 11 6.92 -9.51 -11.73
N ALA A 12 7.40 -10.75 -11.69
CA ALA A 12 6.58 -11.94 -11.88
C ALA A 12 5.56 -12.16 -10.75
N GLU A 13 4.46 -12.82 -11.08
CA GLU A 13 3.44 -13.29 -10.15
C GLU A 13 3.93 -14.54 -9.42
N THR A 14 4.63 -14.35 -8.29
CA THR A 14 5.28 -15.45 -7.57
C THR A 14 4.36 -16.26 -6.65
N TYR A 15 3.14 -15.79 -6.40
CA TYR A 15 2.16 -16.49 -5.57
C TYR A 15 1.10 -17.07 -6.49
N GLU A 16 0.94 -18.39 -6.47
CA GLU A 16 0.02 -19.12 -7.33
C GLU A 16 -0.77 -20.15 -6.52
N SER A 17 -2.04 -20.36 -6.88
CA SER A 17 -2.81 -21.49 -6.40
C SER A 17 -3.14 -22.43 -7.55
N GLU A 18 -2.68 -23.68 -7.44
CA GLU A 18 -3.21 -24.79 -8.20
C GLU A 18 -4.19 -25.55 -7.30
N SER A 19 -5.46 -25.64 -7.69
CA SER A 19 -6.38 -26.57 -7.03
C SER A 19 -5.95 -28.00 -7.37
N SER A 20 -5.44 -28.74 -6.38
CA SER A 20 -5.22 -30.18 -6.49
C SER A 20 -6.55 -30.88 -6.69
N TYR A 21 -6.61 -31.76 -7.69
CA TYR A 21 -7.73 -32.67 -7.89
C TYR A 21 -7.83 -33.61 -6.67
N GLU A 22 -8.82 -33.41 -5.80
CA GLU A 22 -9.33 -34.50 -4.97
C GLU A 22 -10.38 -35.24 -5.81
N GLU A 23 -9.97 -36.40 -6.31
CA GLU A 23 -10.81 -37.35 -7.02
C GLU A 23 -11.83 -37.95 -6.03
N GLY A 24 -12.96 -37.27 -5.84
CA GLY A 24 -14.01 -37.77 -4.95
C GLY A 24 -15.15 -36.79 -4.68
N GLY A 25 -16.14 -36.75 -5.57
CA GLY A 25 -17.52 -36.38 -5.20
C GLY A 25 -18.02 -35.01 -5.68
N SER A 26 -18.82 -35.05 -6.76
CA SER A 26 -20.08 -34.28 -6.89
C SER A 26 -20.09 -32.83 -6.36
N GLN A 27 -19.41 -31.91 -7.05
CA GLN A 27 -19.94 -30.60 -7.47
C GLN A 27 -18.82 -29.82 -8.17
N SER A 28 -19.03 -29.51 -9.45
CA SER A 28 -18.18 -28.64 -10.25
C SER A 28 -18.18 -27.22 -9.65
N LYS A 29 -17.29 -26.97 -8.67
CA LYS A 29 -16.83 -25.61 -8.36
C LYS A 29 -15.65 -25.34 -9.26
N GLY A 30 -15.83 -24.40 -10.19
CA GLY A 30 -14.85 -24.03 -11.20
C GLY A 30 -13.45 -23.86 -10.62
N ARG A 31 -12.47 -24.39 -11.35
CA ARG A 31 -11.04 -24.32 -11.06
C ARG A 31 -10.61 -22.85 -10.94
N ARG A 32 -10.48 -22.34 -9.71
CA ARG A 32 -10.01 -20.97 -9.46
C ARG A 32 -8.48 -21.03 -9.35
N SER A 33 -7.81 -20.92 -10.48
CA SER A 33 -6.37 -20.66 -10.52
C SER A 33 -6.17 -19.16 -10.45
N ASP A 34 -5.37 -18.70 -9.50
CA ASP A 34 -5.02 -17.30 -9.33
C ASP A 34 -3.50 -17.19 -9.23
N ARG A 35 -2.96 -16.12 -9.79
CA ARG A 35 -1.55 -15.77 -9.73
C ARG A 35 -1.42 -14.29 -9.48
N HIS A 36 -0.63 -13.93 -8.49
CA HIS A 36 -0.38 -12.54 -8.16
C HIS A 36 1.00 -12.34 -7.54
N GLN A 37 1.41 -11.08 -7.41
CA GLN A 37 2.65 -10.74 -6.72
C GLN A 37 2.55 -11.01 -5.21
N LYS A 38 3.72 -11.03 -4.57
CA LYS A 38 3.88 -11.31 -3.14
C LYS A 38 3.03 -10.40 -2.26
N LEU A 39 2.22 -11.03 -1.41
CA LEU A 39 1.46 -10.37 -0.35
C LEU A 39 2.24 -10.36 0.97
N ARG A 40 1.97 -9.38 1.83
CA ARG A 40 2.69 -9.20 3.10
C ARG A 40 1.70 -9.00 4.23
N ARG A 41 1.78 -9.83 5.27
CA ARG A 41 1.09 -9.55 6.53
C ARG A 41 1.75 -8.40 7.26
N PHE A 42 0.95 -7.47 7.78
CA PHE A 42 1.41 -6.38 8.62
C PHE A 42 0.60 -6.30 9.92
N ARG A 43 1.22 -5.69 10.94
CA ARG A 43 0.65 -5.53 12.28
C ARG A 43 1.05 -4.21 12.91
N SER A 44 0.48 -3.91 14.08
CA SER A 44 0.83 -2.71 14.84
C SER A 44 2.35 -2.61 15.07
N GLY A 45 2.87 -1.40 14.86
CA GLY A 45 4.30 -1.09 14.92
C GLY A 45 5.12 -1.49 13.69
N ASP A 46 4.49 -2.04 12.64
CA ASP A 46 5.13 -2.14 11.33
C ASP A 46 5.17 -0.77 10.66
N ILE A 47 6.31 -0.46 10.05
CA ILE A 47 6.47 0.63 9.08
C ILE A 47 6.52 -0.01 7.69
N LEU A 48 5.74 0.55 6.77
CA LEU A 48 5.74 0.23 5.35
C LEU A 48 6.44 1.37 4.61
N ALA A 49 7.50 1.04 3.89
CA ALA A 49 8.30 1.97 3.10
C ALA A 49 7.96 1.75 1.63
N LEU A 50 7.27 2.71 1.02
CA LEU A 50 6.71 2.58 -0.33
C LEU A 50 7.36 3.61 -1.25
N PRO A 51 7.94 3.20 -2.39
CA PRO A 51 8.43 4.12 -3.39
C PRO A 51 7.28 4.81 -4.12
N GLN A 52 7.58 5.93 -4.76
CA GLN A 52 6.66 6.60 -5.67
C GLN A 52 6.27 5.70 -6.85
N GLY A 53 5.07 5.93 -7.39
CA GLY A 53 4.61 5.27 -8.61
C GLY A 53 4.25 3.78 -8.47
N ILE A 54 4.49 3.14 -7.33
CA ILE A 54 4.02 1.76 -7.12
C ILE A 54 2.54 1.73 -6.75
N THR A 55 1.83 0.75 -7.28
CA THR A 55 0.47 0.46 -6.85
C THR A 55 0.52 -0.33 -5.56
N HIS A 56 -0.28 0.06 -4.57
CA HIS A 56 -0.41 -0.69 -3.34
C HIS A 56 -1.86 -0.70 -2.85
N TRP A 57 -2.21 -1.71 -2.06
CA TRP A 57 -3.52 -1.86 -1.44
C TRP A 57 -3.39 -2.55 -0.09
N ALA A 58 -4.38 -2.35 0.78
CA ALA A 58 -4.44 -2.97 2.09
C ALA A 58 -5.82 -3.57 2.32
N TYR A 59 -5.84 -4.72 3.00
CA TYR A 59 -7.04 -5.41 3.41
C TYR A 59 -6.97 -5.70 4.91
N ASN A 60 -8.04 -5.35 5.63
CA ASN A 60 -8.20 -5.69 7.02
C ASN A 60 -8.85 -7.07 7.12
N ASP A 61 -8.07 -8.07 7.52
CA ASP A 61 -8.52 -9.45 7.68
C ASP A 61 -8.76 -9.83 9.16
N GLY A 62 -8.89 -8.84 10.05
CA GLY A 62 -9.23 -9.05 11.44
C GLY A 62 -10.35 -8.13 11.94
N ASP A 63 -10.76 -8.37 13.19
CA ASP A 63 -11.95 -7.72 13.77
C ASP A 63 -11.69 -6.31 14.32
N THR A 64 -10.44 -5.88 14.35
CA THR A 64 -10.05 -4.56 14.86
C THR A 64 -9.76 -3.60 13.71
N PRO A 65 -10.23 -2.34 13.77
CA PRO A 65 -9.88 -1.34 12.76
C PRO A 65 -8.37 -1.17 12.64
N ILE A 66 -7.88 -1.08 11.41
CA ILE A 66 -6.50 -0.72 11.14
C ILE A 66 -6.38 0.80 11.14
N ILE A 67 -5.46 1.32 11.96
CA ILE A 67 -5.09 2.73 11.96
C ILE A 67 -3.69 2.83 11.37
N SER A 68 -3.55 3.56 10.27
CA SER A 68 -2.26 3.86 9.64
C SER A 68 -2.02 5.36 9.57
N VAL A 69 -0.78 5.76 9.81
CA VAL A 69 -0.30 7.13 9.60
C VAL A 69 0.65 7.11 8.42
N SER A 70 0.40 7.97 7.43
CA SER A 70 1.22 8.07 6.22
C SER A 70 2.00 9.38 6.25
N ILE A 71 3.32 9.27 6.20
CA ILE A 71 4.22 10.42 5.99
C ILE A 71 4.54 10.45 4.50
N LEU A 72 4.30 11.59 3.86
CA LEU A 72 4.39 11.77 2.41
C LEU A 72 5.50 12.77 2.13
N ASP A 73 6.63 12.29 1.61
CA ASP A 73 7.77 13.13 1.26
C ASP A 73 7.59 13.75 -0.14
N VAL A 74 6.84 14.85 -0.20
CA VAL A 74 6.55 15.56 -1.46
C VAL A 74 7.75 16.29 -2.04
N ALA A 75 8.78 16.54 -1.23
CA ALA A 75 10.02 17.20 -1.66
C ALA A 75 11.11 16.19 -2.09
N ASN A 76 10.80 14.90 -2.08
CA ASN A 76 11.71 13.86 -2.51
C ASN A 76 12.16 14.08 -3.96
N GLU A 77 13.44 13.84 -4.27
CA GLU A 77 13.97 13.97 -5.65
C GLU A 77 13.24 13.11 -6.67
N GLY A 78 12.61 12.02 -6.23
CA GLY A 78 11.83 11.22 -7.13
C GLY A 78 10.49 11.87 -7.55
N ASN A 79 9.97 12.84 -6.80
CA ASN A 79 8.81 13.61 -7.23
C ASN A 79 9.22 14.70 -8.22
N GLN A 80 9.04 14.43 -9.52
CA GLN A 80 9.41 15.33 -10.62
C GLN A 80 8.30 16.29 -11.06
N LEU A 81 7.18 16.32 -10.33
CA LEU A 81 6.04 17.19 -10.67
C LEU A 81 6.19 18.53 -9.97
N ASP A 82 5.64 18.64 -8.76
CA ASP A 82 5.70 19.81 -7.89
C ASP A 82 5.50 19.35 -6.43
N LEU A 83 5.46 20.27 -5.48
CA LEU A 83 5.33 19.95 -4.05
C LEU A 83 3.92 19.51 -3.61
N ASN A 84 3.01 19.22 -4.55
CA ASN A 84 1.67 18.72 -4.24
C ASN A 84 1.63 17.19 -4.23
N PHE A 85 1.04 16.64 -3.18
CA PHE A 85 0.79 15.22 -3.09
C PHE A 85 -0.36 14.78 -4.02
N ARG A 86 -0.16 13.67 -4.74
CA ARG A 86 -1.14 13.12 -5.69
C ARG A 86 -1.44 11.66 -5.38
N LYS A 87 -2.73 11.30 -5.53
CA LYS A 87 -3.23 9.93 -5.44
C LYS A 87 -3.84 9.54 -6.78
N PHE A 88 -3.34 8.45 -7.35
CA PHE A 88 -3.86 7.87 -8.59
C PHE A 88 -4.52 6.54 -8.24
N PHE A 89 -5.86 6.55 -8.09
CA PHE A 89 -6.61 5.34 -7.77
C PHE A 89 -6.82 4.50 -9.02
N LEU A 90 -6.64 3.17 -8.92
CA LEU A 90 -7.01 2.24 -9.98
C LEU A 90 -8.49 1.85 -9.94
N ALA A 91 -9.17 2.07 -8.81
CA ALA A 91 -10.56 1.68 -8.65
C ALA A 91 -11.30 2.67 -7.73
N GLY A 92 -12.62 2.61 -7.78
CA GLY A 92 -13.50 3.45 -6.96
C GLY A 92 -13.71 4.85 -7.54
N SER A 93 -14.68 5.54 -6.95
CA SER A 93 -14.97 6.95 -7.22
C SER A 93 -15.45 7.60 -5.92
N SER A 94 -15.05 8.85 -5.69
CA SER A 94 -15.59 9.68 -4.62
C SER A 94 -16.78 10.48 -5.12
N ARG A 95 -17.66 10.88 -4.20
CA ARG A 95 -18.62 11.96 -4.45
C ARG A 95 -18.00 13.31 -4.07
N GLU A 96 -18.46 14.37 -4.71
CA GLU A 96 -18.17 15.73 -4.22
C GLU A 96 -18.59 15.85 -2.75
N GLY A 97 -17.69 16.34 -1.89
CA GLY A 97 -18.01 16.71 -0.52
C GLY A 97 -17.86 15.67 0.58
N GLY A 98 -17.03 14.63 0.43
CA GLY A 98 -16.79 13.62 1.48
C GLY A 98 -15.37 13.62 2.05
N GLN A 99 -15.22 14.11 3.29
CA GLN A 99 -14.05 13.99 4.19
C GLN A 99 -12.91 15.00 4.04
N SER A 100 -13.25 16.29 4.19
CA SER A 100 -12.39 17.30 4.83
C SER A 100 -13.12 17.94 6.02
N GLU A 101 -13.74 17.12 6.87
CA GLU A 101 -14.31 17.54 8.17
C GLU A 101 -13.61 16.83 9.32
N GLU A 102 -12.37 17.23 9.63
CA GLU A 102 -11.88 17.27 11.00
C GLU A 102 -10.72 18.27 11.08
N GLY A 103 -11.05 19.55 11.34
CA GLY A 103 -10.06 20.61 11.55
C GLY A 103 -10.35 21.91 10.80
N GLY A 104 -11.54 22.49 10.95
CA GLY A 104 -11.83 23.75 10.24
C GLY A 104 -13.14 24.45 10.55
N ARG A 105 -13.73 24.30 11.74
CA ARG A 105 -14.82 25.19 12.18
C ARG A 105 -14.34 26.09 13.30
N ARG A 106 -13.66 27.17 12.94
CA ARG A 106 -13.66 28.42 13.72
C ARG A 106 -13.51 29.64 12.80
N ARG A 107 -14.57 30.46 12.86
CA ARG A 107 -14.68 31.88 12.51
C ARG A 107 -14.99 32.25 11.05
N GLN A 108 -16.29 32.39 10.79
CA GLN A 108 -16.81 33.54 10.03
C GLN A 108 -16.40 34.84 10.75
N GLU A 109 -15.81 35.78 10.02
CA GLU A 109 -16.19 37.19 9.95
C GLU A 109 -15.15 37.98 9.14
N GLY A 110 -15.61 38.86 8.24
CA GLY A 110 -14.78 39.91 7.63
C GLY A 110 -14.46 39.67 6.15
N GLY A 111 -15.11 40.45 5.27
CA GLY A 111 -14.98 40.29 3.83
C GLY A 111 -13.73 40.89 3.20
N SER A 112 -13.50 40.53 1.94
CA SER A 112 -13.09 41.44 0.85
C SER A 112 -12.88 40.62 -0.43
N ARG A 113 -13.42 41.16 -1.53
CA ARG A 113 -13.19 40.68 -2.89
C ARG A 113 -11.72 40.93 -3.27
N ARG A 114 -10.88 39.88 -3.31
CA ARG A 114 -9.67 39.77 -4.17
C ARG A 114 -8.92 38.49 -3.82
N GLY A 115 -8.93 37.52 -4.72
CA GLY A 115 -8.20 36.25 -4.57
C GLY A 115 -8.80 35.13 -5.42
N ARG A 116 -9.11 35.41 -6.68
CA ARG A 116 -9.60 34.42 -7.65
C ARG A 116 -8.38 33.77 -8.30
N GLU A 117 -7.67 32.91 -7.59
CA GLU A 117 -6.63 32.04 -8.19
C GLU A 117 -6.18 30.84 -7.32
N GLU A 118 -6.73 30.62 -6.11
CA GLU A 118 -6.36 29.47 -5.24
C GLU A 118 -7.55 28.53 -4.90
N GLU A 119 -8.50 28.35 -5.84
CA GLU A 119 -9.67 27.45 -5.66
C GLU A 119 -9.67 26.23 -6.61
N GLY A 120 -8.49 25.76 -7.04
CA GLY A 120 -8.39 24.66 -8.01
C GLY A 120 -8.66 23.25 -7.46
N GLU A 121 -8.41 22.99 -6.19
CA GLU A 121 -8.29 21.59 -5.69
C GLU A 121 -9.26 21.19 -4.57
N ARG A 122 -10.07 22.12 -4.03
CA ARG A 122 -10.93 21.84 -2.85
C ARG A 122 -12.32 21.28 -3.15
N GLY A 123 -12.62 20.90 -4.39
CA GLY A 123 -13.96 20.40 -4.75
C GLY A 123 -13.99 19.36 -5.86
N GLN A 124 -12.86 18.87 -6.35
CA GLN A 124 -12.87 17.96 -7.49
C GLN A 124 -13.28 16.55 -7.06
N ARG A 125 -14.32 16.01 -7.70
CA ARG A 125 -14.72 14.61 -7.61
C ARG A 125 -13.52 13.71 -7.93
N MET A 126 -12.89 13.12 -6.93
CA MET A 126 -11.80 12.15 -7.17
C MET A 126 -12.36 10.90 -7.85
N ARG A 127 -11.82 10.54 -9.00
CA ARG A 127 -12.17 9.33 -9.75
C ARG A 127 -10.91 8.50 -9.99
N ASN A 128 -11.08 7.22 -10.28
CA ASN A 128 -9.97 6.39 -10.70
C ASN A 128 -9.39 6.84 -12.06
N ILE A 129 -8.16 6.44 -12.35
CA ILE A 129 -7.43 6.85 -13.55
C ILE A 129 -8.13 6.43 -14.85
N PHE A 130 -8.87 5.32 -14.84
CA PHE A 130 -9.56 4.79 -16.02
C PHE A 130 -10.69 5.71 -16.48
N ASN A 131 -11.22 6.56 -15.59
CA ASN A 131 -12.25 7.53 -15.93
C ASN A 131 -11.77 8.62 -16.91
N GLY A 132 -10.46 8.83 -17.02
CA GLY A 132 -9.87 9.78 -17.97
C GLY A 132 -9.71 9.24 -19.40
N PHE A 133 -10.05 7.98 -19.65
CA PHE A 133 -9.89 7.32 -20.95
C PHE A 133 -11.24 7.04 -21.62
N ASP A 134 -11.20 6.97 -22.95
CA ASP A 134 -12.37 6.60 -23.75
C ASP A 134 -12.76 5.12 -23.54
N GLU A 135 -14.06 4.85 -23.54
CA GLU A 135 -14.61 3.52 -23.25
C GLU A 135 -14.29 2.50 -24.34
N GLU A 136 -14.33 2.91 -25.62
CA GLU A 136 -14.07 2.04 -26.76
C GLU A 136 -12.58 1.67 -26.81
N ILE A 137 -11.69 2.65 -26.58
CA ILE A 137 -10.24 2.42 -26.52
C ILE A 137 -9.89 1.43 -25.39
N LEU A 138 -10.46 1.59 -24.19
CA LEU A 138 -10.21 0.66 -23.09
C LEU A 138 -10.75 -0.75 -23.37
N SER A 139 -11.91 -0.84 -24.03
CA SER A 139 -12.53 -2.11 -24.43
C SER A 139 -11.62 -2.87 -25.40
N GLU A 140 -11.03 -2.17 -26.37
CA GLU A 140 -10.07 -2.72 -27.32
C GLU A 140 -8.76 -3.16 -26.65
N ILE A 141 -8.12 -2.28 -25.85
CA ILE A 141 -6.81 -2.57 -25.23
C ILE A 141 -6.90 -3.72 -24.24
N PHE A 142 -7.95 -3.77 -23.41
CA PHE A 142 -8.14 -4.85 -22.45
C PHE A 142 -8.82 -6.09 -23.05
N ASN A 143 -9.31 -6.00 -24.28
CA ASN A 143 -10.07 -7.05 -24.96
C ASN A 143 -11.25 -7.57 -24.10
N VAL A 144 -12.08 -6.63 -23.63
CA VAL A 144 -13.25 -6.89 -22.77
C VAL A 144 -14.45 -6.09 -23.25
N ASP A 145 -15.66 -6.55 -22.91
CA ASP A 145 -16.88 -5.82 -23.23
C ASP A 145 -16.92 -4.44 -22.57
N SER A 146 -17.56 -3.47 -23.24
CA SER A 146 -17.71 -2.10 -22.75
C SER A 146 -18.42 -2.04 -21.38
N GLU A 147 -19.26 -3.03 -21.04
CA GLU A 147 -19.86 -3.14 -19.71
C GLU A 147 -18.80 -3.35 -18.60
N ILE A 148 -17.76 -4.15 -18.86
CA ILE A 148 -16.65 -4.36 -17.92
C ILE A 148 -15.85 -3.06 -17.78
N VAL A 149 -15.63 -2.34 -18.88
CA VAL A 149 -14.98 -1.02 -18.85
C VAL A 149 -15.77 -0.02 -18.00
N ARG A 150 -17.10 0.04 -18.12
CA ARG A 150 -17.94 0.91 -17.29
C ARG A 150 -17.81 0.59 -15.80
N LYS A 151 -17.71 -0.69 -15.45
CA LYS A 151 -17.44 -1.15 -14.07
C LYS A 151 -16.05 -0.73 -13.61
N LEU A 152 -15.02 -0.91 -14.44
CA LEU A 152 -13.64 -0.48 -14.17
C LEU A 152 -13.55 1.04 -13.92
N GLN A 153 -14.25 1.84 -14.73
CA GLN A 153 -14.32 3.29 -14.61
C GLN A 153 -15.17 3.78 -13.41
N ALA A 154 -15.79 2.87 -12.65
CA ALA A 154 -16.59 3.16 -11.47
C ALA A 154 -17.69 4.21 -11.71
N LYS A 155 -18.30 4.24 -12.91
CA LYS A 155 -19.29 5.26 -13.30
C LYS A 155 -20.50 5.31 -12.35
N GLU A 156 -20.94 4.14 -11.89
CA GLU A 156 -22.11 3.96 -11.02
C GLU A 156 -21.75 3.55 -9.58
N ASP A 157 -20.46 3.44 -9.26
CA ASP A 157 -19.99 2.99 -7.95
C ASP A 157 -19.76 4.19 -7.00
N ASN A 158 -20.49 4.20 -5.89
CA ASN A 158 -20.47 5.24 -4.87
C ASN A 158 -19.87 4.77 -3.52
N ARG A 159 -19.20 3.60 -3.49
CA ARG A 159 -18.63 3.04 -2.25
C ARG A 159 -17.38 3.77 -1.77
N GLY A 160 -16.82 4.68 -2.58
CA GLY A 160 -15.57 5.36 -2.27
C GLY A 160 -14.34 4.49 -2.56
N PHE A 161 -13.23 4.82 -1.90
CA PHE A 161 -11.94 4.13 -2.08
C PHE A 161 -11.66 3.06 -1.00
N ILE A 162 -12.44 3.03 0.07
CA ILE A 162 -12.38 2.00 1.11
C ILE A 162 -13.70 1.26 1.09
N VAL A 163 -13.67 0.02 0.59
CA VAL A 163 -14.87 -0.79 0.42
C VAL A 163 -14.92 -1.90 1.46
N ARG A 164 -16.13 -2.25 1.90
CA ARG A 164 -16.36 -3.45 2.72
C ARG A 164 -16.39 -4.66 1.80
N ALA A 165 -15.48 -5.60 2.03
CA ALA A 165 -15.51 -6.92 1.41
C ALA A 165 -16.08 -7.93 2.41
N GLU A 166 -17.02 -8.78 2.00
CA GLU A 166 -17.56 -9.85 2.85
C GLU A 166 -16.52 -10.95 3.09
N LYS A 167 -15.79 -11.31 2.04
CA LYS A 167 -14.62 -12.21 2.09
C LYS A 167 -13.71 -11.93 0.90
N LEU A 168 -12.41 -11.78 1.15
CA LEU A 168 -11.39 -11.70 0.10
C LEU A 168 -10.52 -12.95 0.17
N ASP A 169 -10.75 -13.89 -0.74
CA ASP A 169 -9.93 -15.09 -0.88
C ASP A 169 -8.62 -14.72 -1.57
N LEU A 170 -7.49 -14.89 -0.87
CA LEU A 170 -6.15 -14.56 -1.37
C LEU A 170 -5.23 -15.75 -1.19
N VAL A 171 -4.32 -15.96 -2.14
CA VAL A 171 -3.27 -16.97 -2.00
C VAL A 171 -2.19 -16.41 -1.07
N LEU A 172 -2.23 -16.85 0.19
CA LEU A 172 -1.21 -16.52 1.19
C LEU A 172 -0.52 -17.81 1.59
N PRO A 173 0.65 -18.12 1.04
CA PRO A 173 1.32 -19.34 1.43
C PRO A 173 1.76 -19.18 2.91
N GLU A 174 1.58 -20.23 3.72
CA GLU A 174 1.75 -20.21 5.19
C GLU A 174 3.22 -20.07 5.66
N TRP A 175 3.97 -19.06 5.21
CA TRP A 175 5.41 -18.89 5.49
C TRP A 175 5.72 -17.81 6.53
N GLY A 176 4.75 -17.50 7.40
CA GLY A 176 4.82 -16.36 8.33
C GLY A 176 5.98 -16.38 9.34
N ARG A 177 6.58 -17.56 9.63
CA ARG A 177 7.72 -17.69 10.56
C ARG A 177 9.08 -17.84 9.87
N GLU A 178 9.15 -18.51 8.72
CA GLU A 178 10.43 -18.73 8.04
C GLU A 178 10.98 -17.49 7.34
N GLU A 179 10.14 -16.56 6.85
CA GLU A 179 10.64 -15.36 6.16
C GLU A 179 11.39 -14.39 7.07
N GLN A 180 11.03 -14.29 8.37
CA GLN A 180 11.82 -13.52 9.33
C GLN A 180 13.21 -14.16 9.51
N GLN A 181 13.28 -15.49 9.61
CA GLN A 181 14.53 -16.23 9.76
C GLN A 181 15.37 -16.27 8.48
N ARG A 182 14.78 -16.36 7.29
CA ARG A 182 15.50 -16.31 5.99
C ARG A 182 16.07 -14.94 5.71
N GLY A 183 15.35 -13.87 6.09
CA GLY A 183 15.88 -12.50 6.02
C GLY A 183 17.04 -12.25 6.99
N GLU A 184 17.06 -12.91 8.14
CA GLU A 184 18.15 -12.87 9.12
C GLU A 184 19.36 -13.72 8.66
N ARG A 185 19.15 -14.92 8.09
CA ARG A 185 20.25 -15.74 7.52
C ARG A 185 20.97 -15.09 6.34
N ARG A 186 20.28 -14.23 5.55
CA ARG A 186 20.92 -13.42 4.50
C ARG A 186 21.84 -12.31 5.05
N ARG A 187 21.74 -11.95 6.34
CA ARG A 187 22.65 -10.98 6.98
C ARG A 187 23.94 -11.59 7.49
N GLU A 188 23.97 -12.89 7.79
CA GLU A 188 25.18 -13.58 8.28
C GLU A 188 26.04 -14.18 7.16
N GLY A 189 25.51 -14.32 5.94
CA GLY A 189 26.25 -14.75 4.76
C GLY A 189 26.87 -13.58 3.99
N GLY A 190 27.98 -13.05 4.48
CA GLY A 190 28.84 -12.17 3.67
C GLY A 190 29.43 -12.94 2.49
N GLY A 191 29.10 -12.54 1.26
CA GLY A 191 29.68 -13.12 0.04
C GLY A 191 28.93 -12.64 -1.20
N GLY A 192 29.56 -11.73 -1.94
CA GLY A 192 28.94 -11.01 -3.04
C GLY A 192 28.44 -11.87 -4.17
N TYR A 193 27.23 -11.56 -4.64
CA TYR A 193 26.85 -11.60 -6.04
C TYR A 193 26.02 -10.35 -6.31
N ASN A 194 26.44 -9.55 -7.28
CA ASN A 194 25.63 -8.48 -7.85
C ASN A 194 24.43 -9.13 -8.54
N ASN A 195 23.37 -9.43 -7.78
CA ASN A 195 22.08 -9.73 -8.39
C ASN A 195 21.57 -8.42 -8.99
N GLY A 196 21.10 -8.47 -10.23
CA GLY A 196 20.64 -7.29 -10.96
C GLY A 196 19.61 -6.49 -10.18
N ILE A 197 19.47 -5.21 -10.52
CA ILE A 197 18.46 -4.32 -9.93
C ILE A 197 17.05 -4.93 -10.10
N GLU A 198 16.83 -5.70 -11.19
CA GLU A 198 15.59 -6.42 -11.48
C GLU A 198 15.26 -7.52 -10.43
N GLU A 199 16.23 -8.34 -10.02
CA GLU A 199 16.01 -9.41 -9.03
C GLU A 199 15.86 -8.86 -7.60
N THR A 200 16.52 -7.72 -7.34
CA THR A 200 16.55 -7.09 -6.03
C THR A 200 15.27 -6.32 -5.74
N LEU A 201 14.65 -5.68 -6.74
CA LEU A 201 13.44 -4.88 -6.56
C LEU A 201 12.20 -5.76 -6.28
N CYS A 202 12.02 -6.84 -7.04
CA CYS A 202 10.84 -7.70 -6.95
C CYS A 202 10.70 -8.42 -5.61
N SER A 203 11.83 -8.74 -4.98
CA SER A 203 11.89 -9.40 -3.68
C SER A 203 12.24 -8.45 -2.52
N MET A 204 12.28 -7.14 -2.78
CA MET A 204 12.75 -6.16 -1.81
C MET A 204 11.91 -6.16 -0.52
N LYS A 205 12.61 -6.05 0.60
CA LYS A 205 11.98 -5.87 1.91
C LYS A 205 11.51 -4.42 2.03
N ILE A 206 10.20 -4.24 2.15
CA ILE A 206 9.53 -2.93 2.25
C ILE A 206 8.87 -2.69 3.61
N ARG A 207 9.03 -3.63 4.55
CA ARG A 207 8.32 -3.63 5.83
C ARG A 207 9.24 -4.01 6.97
N GLN A 208 9.17 -3.28 8.08
CA GLN A 208 9.91 -3.58 9.30
C GLN A 208 9.10 -3.19 10.55
N ASN A 209 9.08 -4.08 11.55
CA ASN A 209 8.48 -3.77 12.84
C ASN A 209 9.49 -3.05 13.74
N ILE A 210 9.14 -1.83 14.17
CA ILE A 210 9.77 -1.10 15.30
C ILE A 210 8.84 -1.03 16.52
N GLY A 211 7.77 -1.82 16.46
CA GLY A 211 6.78 -2.05 17.51
C GLY A 211 7.34 -2.71 18.76
N HIS A 212 8.18 -3.71 18.54
CA HIS A 212 8.52 -4.73 19.53
C HIS A 212 9.60 -4.25 20.51
N PRO A 213 9.42 -4.42 21.84
CA PRO A 213 10.41 -4.00 22.84
C PRO A 213 11.81 -4.60 22.65
N THR A 214 11.90 -5.85 22.16
CA THR A 214 13.19 -6.53 21.91
C THR A 214 13.96 -5.99 20.69
N ARG A 215 13.39 -5.02 19.96
CA ARG A 215 14.04 -4.32 18.84
C ARG A 215 14.42 -2.89 19.20
N ALA A 216 14.55 -2.59 20.49
CA ALA A 216 15.09 -1.32 20.94
C ALA A 216 16.59 -1.31 20.65
N ASP A 217 17.07 -0.24 20.02
CA ASP A 217 18.50 0.02 19.85
C ASP A 217 19.07 0.64 21.13
N GLU A 218 18.27 1.47 21.80
CA GLU A 218 18.58 2.02 23.11
C GLU A 218 17.49 1.68 24.12
N TYR A 219 17.89 1.29 25.33
CA TYR A 219 16.99 0.90 26.40
C TYR A 219 17.48 1.40 27.76
N ASN A 220 16.61 2.11 28.47
CA ASN A 220 16.79 2.45 29.87
C ASN A 220 15.58 1.91 30.67
N PRO A 221 15.78 1.00 31.64
CA PRO A 221 14.68 0.38 32.38
C PRO A 221 13.81 1.38 33.16
N ARG A 222 14.32 2.59 33.45
CA ARG A 222 13.58 3.66 34.15
C ARG A 222 13.30 4.88 33.27
N GLY A 223 13.80 4.91 32.04
CA GLY A 223 13.69 6.07 31.15
C GLY A 223 12.83 5.81 29.92
N GLY A 224 12.89 4.60 29.35
CA GLY A 224 12.20 4.26 28.12
C GLY A 224 13.04 3.44 27.15
N ARG A 225 12.64 3.46 25.88
CA ARG A 225 13.33 2.78 24.79
C ARG A 225 13.21 3.55 23.48
N LEU A 226 14.22 3.41 22.63
CA LEU A 226 14.28 3.97 21.29
C LEU A 226 14.55 2.85 20.29
N SER A 227 13.78 2.83 19.20
CA SER A 227 14.00 1.94 18.06
C SER A 227 14.15 2.78 16.80
N SER A 228 15.28 2.64 16.10
CA SER A 228 15.58 3.32 14.85
C SER A 228 15.31 2.42 13.65
N LEU A 229 14.90 3.05 12.55
CA LEU A 229 14.64 2.42 11.26
C LEU A 229 15.30 3.25 10.17
N ASN A 230 16.35 2.69 9.60
CA ASN A 230 17.19 3.32 8.58
C ASN A 230 17.58 2.32 7.47
N SER A 231 18.39 2.76 6.51
CA SER A 231 18.83 1.95 5.36
C SER A 231 19.58 0.66 5.72
N GLN A 232 20.22 0.59 6.89
CA GLN A 232 20.90 -0.63 7.35
C GLN A 232 19.89 -1.72 7.77
N THR A 233 18.76 -1.29 8.32
CA THR A 233 17.72 -2.21 8.83
C THR A 233 16.65 -2.54 7.79
N LEU A 234 16.36 -1.59 6.89
CA LEU A 234 15.39 -1.71 5.80
C LEU A 234 15.96 -1.05 4.52
N PRO A 235 16.63 -1.83 3.64
CA PRO A 235 17.44 -1.28 2.53
C PRO A 235 16.72 -0.32 1.57
N ILE A 236 15.41 -0.50 1.34
CA ILE A 236 14.63 0.42 0.49
C ILE A 236 14.69 1.87 0.99
N LEU A 237 14.92 2.09 2.29
CA LEU A 237 15.05 3.43 2.85
C LEU A 237 16.26 4.20 2.31
N SER A 238 17.29 3.51 1.80
CA SER A 238 18.39 4.17 1.08
C SER A 238 17.88 4.84 -0.21
N PHE A 239 17.06 4.12 -0.97
CA PHE A 239 16.43 4.63 -2.19
C PHE A 239 15.44 5.76 -1.88
N LEU A 240 14.64 5.60 -0.83
CA LEU A 240 13.65 6.61 -0.44
C LEU A 240 14.26 7.84 0.24
N ARG A 241 15.50 7.74 0.73
CA ARG A 241 16.15 8.74 1.60
C ARG A 241 15.31 9.09 2.83
N LEU A 242 14.64 8.10 3.39
CA LEU A 242 13.80 8.24 4.57
C LEU A 242 14.36 7.43 5.74
N SER A 243 14.02 7.83 6.95
CA SER A 243 14.23 7.04 8.17
C SER A 243 13.08 7.28 9.12
N ALA A 244 12.97 6.47 10.16
CA ALA A 244 11.96 6.65 11.19
C ALA A 244 12.50 6.19 12.54
N GLU A 245 12.00 6.77 13.62
CA GLU A 245 12.31 6.34 14.97
C GLU A 245 11.04 6.22 15.78
N ARG A 246 11.07 5.31 16.77
CA ARG A 246 10.01 5.18 17.76
C ARG A 246 10.59 5.21 19.16
N GLY A 247 10.35 6.32 19.84
CA GLY A 247 10.58 6.46 21.28
C GLY A 247 9.37 6.01 22.09
N VAL A 248 9.62 5.34 23.22
CA VAL A 248 8.62 5.07 24.26
C VAL A 248 9.23 5.50 25.59
N LEU A 249 8.67 6.53 26.22
CA LEU A 249 9.11 7.02 27.52
C LEU A 249 8.26 6.43 28.63
N TYR A 250 8.91 5.97 29.71
CA TYR A 250 8.21 5.46 30.89
C TYR A 250 7.84 6.60 31.83
N LYS A 251 6.78 6.39 32.62
CA LYS A 251 6.32 7.33 33.64
C LYS A 251 6.86 6.91 35.01
#